data_AF-A0AA35RFB2-F1
#
_entry.id   AF-A0AA35RFB2-F1
#
_cell.length_a   1.000
_cell.length_b   1.000
_cell.length_c   1.000
_cell.angle_alpha   90.00
_cell.angle_beta   90.00
_cell.angle_gamma   90.00
#
_symmetry.space_group_name_H-M   'P 1'
#
loop_
_entity.id
_entity.type
_entity.pdbx_description
1 polymer ?
#
loop_
_entity_poly.entity_id
_entity_poly.type
_entity_poly.pdbx_seq_one_letter_code
_entity_poly.pdbx_strand_id
1 'polypeptide(L)'
;MFQLSNEERVEIARHVAEKADGHVPVVAGATFGGRLEEQAELMKEIGKYVDAVVIITNQICDMNESDDVWMENVSKLMDMTGDLPLGLYETPLPQVRALTPGMLAWCAGSGRFLFHKDTSEDTGGHAEKTGSCTVPPSLQPQVLHGQVTVSEHIAESRRKWV
;
A
#
# COMPACT_ATOMS: atom_id res chain seq x y z
N MET A 1 -15.84 -2.55 3.28
CA MET A 1 -14.73 -2.13 4.16
C MET A 1 -15.13 -1.06 5.16
N PHE A 2 -15.68 0.09 4.75
CA PHE A 2 -16.03 1.17 5.71
C PHE A 2 -17.17 0.83 6.69
N GLN A 3 -18.05 -0.10 6.33
CA GLN A 3 -19.17 -0.55 7.18
C GLN A 3 -18.84 -1.71 8.12
N LEU A 4 -17.59 -2.18 8.09
CA LEU A 4 -17.14 -3.32 8.89
C LEU A 4 -16.53 -2.84 10.21
N SER A 5 -16.63 -3.64 11.27
CA SER A 5 -15.81 -3.46 12.47
C SER A 5 -14.35 -3.85 12.19
N ASN A 6 -13.44 -3.52 13.12
CA ASN A 6 -12.05 -3.94 13.01
C ASN A 6 -11.90 -5.45 13.09
N GLU A 7 -12.69 -6.10 13.95
CA GLU A 7 -12.74 -7.56 14.08
C GLU A 7 -13.20 -8.22 12.79
N GLU A 8 -14.24 -7.69 12.14
CA GLU A 8 -14.72 -8.19 10.84
C GLU A 8 -13.67 -8.02 9.72
N ARG A 9 -12.91 -6.92 9.73
CA ARG A 9 -11.81 -6.70 8.77
C ARG A 9 -10.70 -7.71 8.94
N VAL A 10 -10.28 -7.98 10.18
CA VAL A 10 -9.27 -8.98 10.50
C VAL A 10 -9.75 -10.37 10.09
N GLU A 11 -10.99 -10.71 10.42
CA GLU A 11 -11.57 -12.03 10.10
C GLU A 11 -11.66 -12.28 8.59
N ILE A 12 -12.05 -11.29 7.79
CA ILE A 12 -12.06 -11.41 6.33
C ILE A 12 -10.64 -11.57 5.79
N ALA A 13 -9.67 -10.78 6.27
CA ALA A 13 -8.29 -10.88 5.82
C ALA A 13 -7.70 -12.27 6.12
N ARG A 14 -7.91 -12.78 7.34
CA ARG A 14 -7.55 -14.13 7.76
C ARG A 14 -8.20 -15.19 6.87
N HIS A 15 -9.52 -15.11 6.67
CA HIS A 15 -10.26 -16.07 5.87
C HIS A 15 -9.76 -16.13 4.42
N VAL A 16 -9.53 -14.98 3.79
CA VAL A 16 -9.02 -14.93 2.41
C VAL A 16 -7.60 -15.49 2.32
N ALA A 17 -6.72 -15.16 3.27
CA ALA A 17 -5.37 -15.71 3.32
C ALA A 17 -5.38 -17.24 3.47
N GLU A 18 -6.22 -17.78 4.35
CA GLU A 18 -6.39 -19.22 4.53
C GLU A 18 -6.92 -19.92 3.28
N LYS A 19 -7.83 -19.27 2.54
CA LYS A 19 -8.34 -19.81 1.27
C LYS A 19 -7.35 -19.70 0.13
N ALA A 20 -6.50 -18.68 0.12
CA ALA A 20 -5.42 -18.56 -0.84
C ALA A 20 -4.35 -19.63 -0.62
N ASP A 21 -4.12 -20.05 0.64
CA ASP A 21 -3.21 -21.15 0.99
C ASP A 21 -1.82 -20.99 0.35
N GLY A 22 -1.31 -19.74 0.32
CA GLY A 22 -0.03 -19.39 -0.28
C GLY A 22 0.06 -19.48 -1.82
N HIS A 23 -1.01 -19.88 -2.53
CA HIS A 23 -0.99 -20.01 -3.99
C HIS A 23 -0.89 -18.66 -4.69
N VAL A 24 -1.45 -17.61 -4.07
CA VAL A 24 -1.42 -16.23 -4.55
C VAL A 24 -1.17 -15.27 -3.38
N PRO A 25 -0.47 -14.14 -3.60
CA PRO A 25 -0.31 -13.13 -2.57
C PRO A 25 -1.66 -12.52 -2.19
N VAL A 26 -1.84 -12.24 -0.91
CA VAL A 26 -2.99 -11.56 -0.33
C VAL A 26 -2.52 -10.25 0.28
N VAL A 27 -3.21 -9.17 -0.06
CA VAL A 27 -2.99 -7.84 0.53
C VAL A 27 -4.32 -7.28 1.02
N ALA A 28 -4.30 -6.52 2.11
CA ALA A 28 -5.53 -6.04 2.74
C ALA A 28 -5.43 -4.58 3.20
N GLY A 29 -6.49 -3.80 2.95
CA GLY A 29 -6.61 -2.43 3.45
C GLY A 29 -6.73 -2.40 4.98
N ALA A 30 -5.97 -1.52 5.63
CA ALA A 30 -5.84 -1.49 7.08
C ALA A 30 -5.93 -0.08 7.71
N THR A 31 -6.22 0.96 6.92
CA THR A 31 -6.38 2.34 7.40
C THR A 31 -7.80 2.84 7.08
N PHE A 32 -8.59 3.16 8.11
CA PHE A 32 -10.01 3.53 7.98
C PHE A 32 -10.37 4.80 8.79
N GLY A 33 -9.39 5.70 8.95
CA GLY A 33 -9.52 6.92 9.75
C GLY A 33 -9.39 6.64 11.25
N GLY A 34 -9.62 7.67 12.07
CA GLY A 34 -9.41 7.60 13.51
C GLY A 34 -7.95 7.82 13.90
N ARG A 35 -7.60 7.44 15.14
CA ARG A 35 -6.28 7.71 15.70
C ARG A 35 -5.22 6.85 15.01
N LEU A 36 -4.03 7.40 14.78
CA LEU A 36 -2.94 6.66 14.14
C LEU A 36 -2.54 5.40 14.92
N GLU A 37 -2.63 5.41 16.25
CA GLU A 37 -2.31 4.22 17.06
C GLU A 37 -3.31 3.08 16.81
N GLU A 38 -4.61 3.39 16.71
CA GLU A 38 -5.65 2.41 16.39
C GLU A 38 -5.47 1.85 14.96
N GLN A 39 -5.09 2.71 14.02
CA GLN A 39 -4.75 2.28 12.66
C GLN A 39 -3.52 1.35 12.65
N ALA A 40 -2.48 1.69 13.42
CA ALA A 40 -1.28 0.86 13.53
C ALA A 40 -1.58 -0.50 14.19
N GLU A 41 -2.45 -0.55 15.20
CA GLU A 41 -2.95 -1.80 15.80
C GLU A 41 -3.66 -2.66 14.77
N LEU A 42 -4.61 -2.09 14.01
CA LEU A 42 -5.31 -2.82 12.95
C LEU A 42 -4.35 -3.33 11.86
N MET A 43 -3.39 -2.50 11.43
CA MET A 43 -2.33 -2.89 10.49
C MET A 43 -1.54 -4.10 10.99
N LYS A 44 -1.15 -4.11 12.27
CA LYS A 44 -0.43 -5.24 12.87
C LYS A 44 -1.29 -6.49 12.98
N GLU A 45 -2.57 -6.37 13.33
CA GLU A 45 -3.47 -7.51 13.43
C GLU A 45 -3.75 -8.14 12.05
N ILE A 46 -4.07 -7.34 11.04
CA ILE A 46 -4.26 -7.81 9.67
C ILE A 46 -2.95 -8.39 9.11
N GLY A 47 -1.82 -7.73 9.37
CA GLY A 47 -0.50 -8.09 8.89
C GLY A 47 0.02 -9.47 9.35
N LYS A 48 -0.61 -10.09 10.36
CA LYS A 48 -0.31 -11.47 10.76
C LYS A 48 -0.72 -12.51 9.71
N TYR A 49 -1.65 -12.15 8.82
CA TYR A 49 -2.30 -13.08 7.91
C TYR A 49 -1.99 -12.82 6.43
N VAL A 50 -1.59 -11.60 6.07
CA VAL A 50 -1.46 -11.16 4.68
C VAL A 50 -0.01 -10.79 4.34
N ASP A 51 0.34 -10.80 3.06
CA ASP A 51 1.69 -10.51 2.58
C ASP A 51 2.06 -9.02 2.67
N ALA A 52 1.07 -8.13 2.61
CA ALA A 52 1.23 -6.70 2.83
C ALA A 52 -0.09 -6.04 3.27
N VAL A 53 0.02 -4.95 4.03
CA VAL A 53 -1.15 -4.12 4.37
C VAL A 53 -1.18 -2.86 3.52
N VAL A 54 -2.39 -2.39 3.21
CA VAL A 54 -2.60 -1.28 2.29
C VAL A 54 -3.05 -0.05 3.04
N ILE A 55 -2.28 1.02 2.88
CA ILE A 55 -2.62 2.38 3.32
C ILE A 55 -3.52 3.02 2.26
N ILE A 56 -4.72 3.39 2.67
CA ILE A 56 -5.68 4.18 1.91
C ILE A 56 -5.34 5.65 2.11
N THR A 57 -4.89 6.31 1.04
CA THR A 57 -4.19 7.60 1.15
C THR A 57 -5.02 8.71 1.79
N ASN A 58 -6.33 8.70 1.60
CA ASN A 58 -7.25 9.68 2.17
C ASN A 58 -7.71 9.38 3.61
N GLN A 59 -7.14 8.36 4.27
CA GLN A 59 -7.49 7.97 5.65
C GLN A 59 -6.39 8.31 6.68
N ILE A 60 -5.33 8.99 6.25
CA ILE A 60 -4.13 9.27 7.05
C ILE A 60 -4.18 10.65 7.73
N CYS A 61 -4.82 11.62 7.10
CA CYS A 61 -4.94 12.99 7.57
C CYS A 61 -6.20 13.59 6.90
N ASP A 62 -6.68 14.70 7.42
CA ASP A 62 -7.81 15.41 6.82
C ASP A 62 -7.46 15.91 5.40
N MET A 63 -8.48 16.05 4.55
CA MET A 63 -8.29 16.41 3.14
C MET A 63 -7.73 17.81 2.92
N ASN A 64 -7.85 18.70 3.91
CA ASN A 64 -7.27 20.05 3.89
C ASN A 64 -5.87 20.13 4.50
N GLU A 65 -5.38 19.04 5.10
CA GLU A 65 -4.02 19.00 5.65
C GLU A 65 -2.99 18.81 4.54
N SER A 66 -1.81 19.40 4.75
CA SER A 66 -0.74 19.42 3.77
C SER A 66 -0.15 18.04 3.53
N ASP A 67 0.58 17.90 2.42
CA ASP A 67 1.33 16.68 2.12
C ASP A 67 2.39 16.39 3.19
N ASP A 68 2.97 17.42 3.83
CA ASP A 68 3.91 17.25 4.94
C ASP A 68 3.26 16.54 6.13
N VAL A 69 2.01 16.91 6.49
CA VAL A 69 1.26 16.25 7.58
C VAL A 69 0.98 14.78 7.21
N TRP A 70 0.61 14.53 5.96
CA TRP A 70 0.41 13.17 5.48
C TRP A 70 1.70 12.34 5.61
N MET A 71 2.83 12.88 5.16
CA MET A 71 4.13 12.23 5.19
C MET A 71 4.60 11.96 6.62
N GLU A 72 4.41 12.92 7.53
CA GLU A 72 4.71 12.76 8.95
C GLU A 72 3.86 11.65 9.58
N ASN A 73 2.57 11.60 9.28
CA ASN A 73 1.67 10.57 9.80
C ASN A 73 2.01 9.17 9.24
N VAL A 74 2.38 9.07 7.95
CA VAL A 74 2.86 7.81 7.37
C VAL A 74 4.18 7.38 8.03
N SER A 75 5.10 8.30 8.29
CA SER A 75 6.34 7.99 9.02
C SER A 75 6.05 7.43 10.42
N LYS A 76 5.12 8.04 11.16
CA LYS A 76 4.69 7.53 12.48
C LYS A 76 4.07 6.13 12.39
N LEU A 77 3.21 5.89 11.39
CA LEU A 77 2.64 4.56 11.14
C LEU A 77 3.72 3.54 10.83
N MET A 78 4.73 3.93 10.05
CA MET A 78 5.87 3.07 9.75
C MET A 78 6.61 2.69 11.04
N ASP A 79 6.97 3.67 11.88
CA ASP A 79 7.66 3.41 13.15
C ASP A 79 6.86 2.46 14.06
N MET A 80 5.53 2.64 14.14
CA MET A 80 4.65 1.81 14.97
C MET A 80 4.41 0.38 14.45
N THR A 81 4.74 0.12 13.18
CA THR A 81 4.45 -1.15 12.48
C THR A 81 5.71 -1.93 12.07
N GLY A 82 6.90 -1.44 12.41
CA GLY A 82 8.16 -2.18 12.24
C GLY A 82 8.52 -2.45 10.77
N ASP A 83 8.75 -3.70 10.39
CA ASP A 83 9.12 -4.08 9.02
C ASP A 83 7.93 -4.56 8.17
N LEU A 84 6.69 -4.33 8.62
CA LEU A 84 5.49 -4.78 7.93
C LEU A 84 5.48 -4.26 6.47
N PRO A 85 5.34 -5.11 5.44
CA PRO A 85 5.28 -4.66 4.06
C PRO A 85 4.00 -3.87 3.78
N LEU A 86 4.14 -2.80 2.99
CA LEU A 86 3.09 -1.82 2.75
C LEU A 86 2.73 -1.71 1.27
N GLY A 87 1.46 -1.41 1.00
CA GLY A 87 0.97 -0.94 -0.29
C GLY A 87 0.23 0.39 -0.14
N LEU A 88 0.07 1.12 -1.24
CA LEU A 88 -0.70 2.37 -1.29
C LEU A 88 -1.94 2.21 -2.16
N TYR A 89 -3.04 2.83 -1.75
CA TYR A 89 -4.30 2.85 -2.48
C TYR A 89 -4.88 4.26 -2.53
N GLU A 90 -4.85 4.88 -3.71
CA GLU A 90 -5.62 6.09 -3.98
C GLU A 90 -7.06 5.66 -4.30
N THR A 91 -8.01 6.11 -3.49
CA THR A 91 -9.43 5.73 -3.60
C THR A 91 -10.25 6.85 -4.24
N PRO A 92 -11.19 6.55 -5.17
CA PRO A 92 -12.04 7.57 -5.79
C PRO A 92 -13.06 8.16 -4.81
N LEU A 93 -13.40 7.41 -3.75
CA LEU A 93 -14.40 7.75 -2.76
C LEU A 93 -13.84 7.63 -1.34
N PRO A 94 -14.26 8.48 -0.38
CA PRO A 94 -15.19 9.61 -0.55
C PRO A 94 -14.59 10.83 -1.30
N GLN A 95 -13.29 11.05 -1.23
CA GLN A 95 -12.54 12.05 -2.01
C GLN A 95 -11.14 11.51 -2.29
N VAL A 96 -10.58 11.78 -3.47
CA VAL A 96 -9.23 11.34 -3.84
C VAL A 96 -8.19 12.20 -3.12
N ARG A 97 -7.29 11.59 -2.37
CA ARG A 97 -5.99 12.18 -2.01
C ARG A 97 -4.91 11.59 -2.91
N ALA A 98 -4.60 12.27 -4.00
CA ALA A 98 -3.59 11.83 -4.95
C ALA A 98 -2.19 12.11 -4.41
N LEU A 99 -1.28 11.15 -4.50
CA LEU A 99 0.09 11.33 -4.10
C LEU A 99 0.88 12.00 -5.22
N THR A 100 1.74 12.95 -4.87
CA THR A 100 2.66 13.54 -5.84
C THR A 100 3.78 12.55 -6.19
N PRO A 101 4.45 12.71 -7.35
CA PRO A 101 5.61 11.89 -7.70
C PRO A 101 6.72 11.91 -6.62
N GLY A 102 6.93 13.05 -5.95
CA GLY A 102 7.89 13.18 -4.86
C GLY A 102 7.52 12.38 -3.60
N MET A 103 6.24 12.36 -3.23
CA MET A 103 5.76 11.53 -2.12
C MET A 103 5.92 10.04 -2.42
N LEU A 104 5.59 9.62 -3.65
CA LEU A 104 5.79 8.24 -4.08
C LEU A 104 7.26 7.83 -4.08
N ALA A 105 8.15 8.72 -4.55
CA ALA A 105 9.59 8.48 -4.52
C ALA A 105 10.12 8.35 -3.07
N TRP A 106 9.60 9.15 -2.13
CA TRP A 106 9.92 9.01 -0.71
C TRP A 106 9.43 7.68 -0.13
N CYS A 107 8.16 7.30 -0.41
CA CYS A 107 7.62 6.01 0.00
C CYS A 107 8.48 4.87 -0.55
N ALA A 108 8.80 4.88 -1.84
CA ALA A 108 9.65 3.87 -2.47
C ALA A 108 11.06 3.82 -1.84
N GLY A 109 11.65 4.99 -1.56
CA GLY A 109 12.96 5.12 -0.93
C GLY A 109 13.05 4.53 0.48
N SER A 110 11.92 4.33 1.17
CA SER A 110 11.89 3.65 2.47
C SER A 110 12.13 2.14 2.40
N GLY A 111 11.96 1.53 1.22
CA GLY A 111 12.04 0.08 1.03
C GLY A 111 10.84 -0.71 1.58
N ARG A 112 9.84 -0.07 2.19
CA ARG A 112 8.66 -0.76 2.75
C ARG A 112 7.45 -0.84 1.82
N PHE A 113 7.36 0.06 0.84
CA PHE A 113 6.21 0.13 -0.05
C PHE A 113 6.45 -0.68 -1.32
N LEU A 114 5.71 -1.78 -1.48
CA LEU A 114 5.88 -2.74 -2.57
C LEU A 114 5.13 -2.36 -3.84
N PHE A 115 4.01 -1.63 -3.70
CA PHE A 115 3.17 -1.22 -4.81
C PHE A 115 2.34 0.01 -4.48
N HIS A 116 1.87 0.68 -5.52
CA HIS A 116 0.91 1.77 -5.48
C HIS A 116 -0.23 1.46 -6.45
N LYS A 117 -1.46 1.55 -5.95
CA LYS A 117 -2.68 1.38 -6.72
C LYS A 117 -3.33 2.74 -6.93
N ASP A 118 -3.24 3.23 -8.15
CA ASP A 118 -3.87 4.45 -8.63
C ASP A 118 -5.27 4.15 -9.22
N THR A 119 -6.26 5.01 -8.94
CA THR A 119 -7.61 4.95 -9.56
C THR A 119 -7.95 6.11 -10.44
N SER A 120 -7.05 7.08 -10.58
CA SER A 120 -7.21 8.14 -11.55
C SER A 120 -7.23 7.53 -12.94
N GLU A 121 -8.17 7.94 -13.76
CA GLU A 121 -8.18 7.64 -15.20
C GLU A 121 -7.16 8.53 -15.96
N ASP A 122 -6.20 9.13 -15.24
CA ASP A 122 -5.20 10.07 -15.73
C ASP A 122 -3.90 9.35 -16.12
N THR A 123 -3.83 8.97 -17.40
CA THR A 123 -2.65 8.34 -17.98
C THR A 123 -1.40 9.23 -17.97
N GLY A 124 -1.55 10.57 -17.95
CA GLY A 124 -0.42 11.50 -17.89
C GLY A 124 0.21 11.48 -16.50
N GLY A 125 -0.61 11.59 -15.46
CA GLY A 125 -0.18 11.44 -14.07
C GLY A 125 0.48 10.10 -13.77
N HIS A 126 0.00 8.99 -14.37
CA HIS A 126 0.65 7.68 -14.23
C HIS A 126 2.10 7.66 -14.74
N ALA A 127 2.37 8.32 -15.87
CA ALA A 127 3.72 8.37 -16.44
C ALA A 127 4.69 9.17 -15.56
N GLU A 128 4.23 10.29 -14.97
CA GLU A 128 5.05 11.09 -14.06
C GLU A 128 5.37 10.34 -12.76
N LYS A 129 4.36 9.69 -12.16
CA LYS A 129 4.50 8.89 -10.93
C LYS A 129 5.43 7.69 -11.11
N THR A 130 5.37 7.03 -12.27
CA THR A 130 6.27 5.90 -12.56
C THR A 130 7.70 6.36 -12.83
N GLY A 131 7.89 7.54 -13.45
CA GLY A 131 9.21 8.10 -13.72
C GLY A 131 9.96 8.63 -12.47
N SER A 132 9.24 9.03 -11.42
CA SER A 132 9.86 9.54 -10.19
C SER A 132 10.42 8.45 -9.28
N CYS A 133 9.88 7.25 -9.37
CA CYS A 133 10.38 6.09 -8.64
C CYS A 133 11.51 5.45 -9.44
N THR A 134 12.75 5.61 -8.99
CA THR A 134 13.86 4.87 -9.60
C THR A 134 13.70 3.39 -9.27
N VAL A 135 13.23 2.64 -10.27
CA VAL A 135 13.24 1.19 -10.22
C VAL A 135 14.70 0.77 -10.32
N PRO A 136 15.28 0.05 -9.33
CA PRO A 136 16.61 -0.53 -9.47
C PRO A 136 16.69 -1.24 -10.82
N PRO A 137 17.83 -1.24 -11.53
CA PRO A 137 17.96 -1.93 -12.81
C PRO A 137 17.54 -3.41 -12.76
N SER A 138 17.62 -4.02 -11.59
CA SER A 138 17.20 -5.39 -11.29
C SER A 138 15.70 -5.57 -11.02
N LEU A 139 14.91 -4.49 -11.03
CA LEU A 139 13.46 -4.49 -10.83
C LEU A 139 12.69 -3.90 -12.02
N GLN A 140 13.39 -3.49 -13.10
CA GLN A 140 12.78 -2.80 -14.24
C GLN A 140 11.88 -3.75 -15.02
N PRO A 141 10.61 -3.38 -15.28
CA PRO A 141 9.75 -4.19 -16.11
C PRO A 141 10.33 -4.42 -17.50
N GLN A 142 10.47 -5.67 -17.90
CA GLN A 142 10.52 -5.97 -19.34
C GLN A 142 9.16 -5.60 -19.91
N VAL A 143 9.12 -4.58 -20.77
CA VAL A 143 7.89 -4.06 -21.37
C VAL A 143 7.19 -5.16 -22.17
N LEU A 144 6.24 -5.85 -21.55
CA LEU A 144 5.20 -6.60 -22.26
C LEU A 144 3.97 -5.69 -22.37
N HIS A 145 3.52 -5.50 -23.61
CA HIS A 145 2.37 -4.66 -23.93
C HIS A 145 1.12 -5.19 -23.21
N GLY A 146 0.64 -4.44 -22.22
CA GLY A 146 -0.68 -4.59 -21.61
C GLY A 146 -0.81 -5.70 -20.57
N GLN A 147 -0.18 -5.57 -19.40
CA GLN A 147 -0.67 -6.08 -18.11
C GLN A 147 0.22 -5.61 -16.95
N VAL A 148 -0.38 -5.52 -15.76
CA VAL A 148 0.12 -4.97 -14.49
C VAL A 148 1.57 -5.34 -14.17
N THR A 149 2.37 -4.33 -13.86
CA THR A 149 3.75 -4.48 -13.39
C THR A 149 3.81 -4.60 -11.87
N VAL A 150 3.95 -5.84 -11.42
CA VAL A 150 4.38 -6.17 -10.05
C VAL A 150 5.89 -5.92 -9.97
N SER A 151 6.31 -5.03 -9.07
CA SER A 151 7.73 -4.80 -8.74
C SER A 151 8.42 -6.13 -8.39
N GLU A 152 9.61 -6.38 -8.97
CA GLU A 152 10.38 -7.62 -8.77
C GLU A 152 10.77 -7.87 -7.29
N HIS A 153 10.49 -6.96 -6.35
CA HIS A 153 10.62 -7.25 -4.91
C HIS A 153 9.64 -8.36 -4.45
N ILE A 154 8.48 -8.46 -5.11
CA ILE A 154 7.53 -9.58 -4.95
C ILE A 154 8.01 -10.84 -5.71
N ALA A 155 8.92 -10.70 -6.67
CA ALA A 155 9.56 -11.83 -7.38
C ALA A 155 10.84 -12.34 -6.68
N GLU A 156 11.55 -11.50 -5.94
CA GLU A 156 12.72 -11.90 -5.14
C GLU A 156 12.34 -12.55 -3.82
N SER A 157 11.24 -12.12 -3.19
CA SER A 157 10.63 -12.91 -2.12
C SER A 157 10.27 -14.31 -2.63
N ARG A 158 9.80 -14.44 -3.88
CA ARG A 158 9.52 -15.74 -4.53
C ARG A 158 10.74 -16.64 -4.80
N ARG A 159 11.99 -16.15 -4.77
CA ARG A 159 13.17 -17.04 -4.87
C ARG A 159 13.45 -17.85 -3.60
N LYS A 160 12.68 -17.63 -2.54
CA LYS A 160 12.54 -18.56 -1.40
C LYS A 160 11.24 -19.38 -1.43
N TRP A 161 10.40 -19.21 -2.46
CA TRP A 161 9.08 -19.84 -2.58
C TRP A 161 8.88 -20.58 -3.92
N VAL A 162 9.95 -21.14 -4.47
CA VAL A 162 9.99 -22.40 -5.25
C VAL A 162 11.26 -23.15 -4.87
#